data_AF-A0A0V1BR73-F1
#
_entry.id   AF-A0A0V1BR73-F1
#
_cell.length_a   1.000
_cell.length_b   1.000
_cell.length_c   1.000
_cell.angle_alpha   90.00
_cell.angle_beta   90.00
_cell.angle_gamma   90.00
#
_symmetry.space_group_name_H-M   'P 1'
#
loop_
_entity.id
_entity.type
_entity.pdbx_description
1 polymer ?
#
loop_
_entity_poly.entity_id
_entity_poly.type
_entity_poly.pdbx_seq_one_letter_code
_entity_poly.pdbx_strand_id
1 'polypeptide(L)'
;MLDGEVNDAIEASSLSYNRQHIDIYSASWGPDDNGKTLDGPDRMASLAFQEGVREGRGGKGSIFVWASGNGGRDSDSCNCDGYTNSIYTLSISSATENGRVPWYSEACSSTLATTYSSGSNNDKMIVTTDLHHGCTSFHTGTSASAPLAAGICALTLEANPDLTWRDMQHIVVRTARPEGLTANDWSVNGVGRSVSHSFGYGLMDAGAMVRLARNWTNVSEQHQCRTLYRLSRKGKTIPKESIVKMRMVTDGCFSDPKRKVAYLEHVQSYITLTSRKRGNLLIFLTSPSGTKSTLLPRRNHDTTPDGIRNWAFMTTHSWGEKAEGRWTLEIQNDNLDGMICIQFLEKLCIFGVRLCYFLKFGFLFL
;
A
#
# COMPACT_ATOMS: atom_id res chain seq x y z
N MET A 1 -20.23 8.75 -6.82
CA MET A 1 -18.82 8.51 -6.45
C MET A 1 -17.95 9.74 -6.64
N LEU A 2 -17.89 10.35 -7.83
CA LEU A 2 -17.06 11.55 -8.06
C LEU A 2 -17.86 12.87 -8.13
N ASP A 3 -19.19 12.78 -8.05
CA ASP A 3 -20.12 13.90 -7.96
C ASP A 3 -21.28 13.49 -7.03
N GLY A 4 -21.73 14.41 -6.17
CA GLY A 4 -22.79 14.20 -5.18
C GLY A 4 -22.35 13.68 -3.80
N GLU A 5 -23.32 13.53 -2.89
CA GLU A 5 -23.09 12.97 -1.55
C GLU A 5 -22.65 11.51 -1.64
N VAL A 6 -21.53 11.19 -0.97
CA VAL A 6 -20.97 9.84 -0.88
C VAL A 6 -21.17 9.31 0.55
N ASN A 7 -21.60 8.06 0.65
CA ASN A 7 -21.71 7.33 1.92
C ASN A 7 -21.27 5.87 1.70
N ASP A 8 -21.07 5.14 2.81
CA ASP A 8 -20.58 3.75 2.82
C ASP A 8 -21.39 2.81 1.89
N ALA A 9 -22.71 3.02 1.76
CA ALA A 9 -23.54 2.18 0.89
C ALA A 9 -23.28 2.44 -0.61
N ILE A 10 -23.07 3.70 -0.97
CA ILE A 10 -22.75 4.10 -2.36
C ILE A 10 -21.36 3.59 -2.73
N GLU A 11 -20.39 3.68 -1.82
CA GLU A 11 -19.04 3.12 -2.02
C GLU A 11 -19.11 1.61 -2.21
N ALA A 12 -19.77 0.90 -1.29
CA ALA A 12 -19.90 -0.56 -1.34
C ALA A 12 -20.61 -1.05 -2.60
N SER A 13 -21.71 -0.41 -3.00
CA SER A 13 -22.44 -0.77 -4.22
C SER A 13 -21.60 -0.50 -5.47
N SER A 14 -20.81 0.58 -5.50
CA SER A 14 -19.90 0.89 -6.61
C SER A 14 -18.77 -0.15 -6.72
N LEU A 15 -18.15 -0.49 -5.58
CA LEU A 15 -17.07 -1.48 -5.50
C LEU A 15 -17.51 -2.91 -5.84
N SER A 16 -18.78 -3.22 -5.64
CA SER A 16 -19.33 -4.55 -5.87
C SER A 16 -20.12 -4.72 -7.16
N TYR A 17 -20.34 -3.62 -7.89
CA TYR A 17 -21.15 -3.59 -9.09
C TYR A 17 -20.60 -4.58 -10.13
N ASN A 18 -21.45 -5.51 -10.60
CA ASN A 18 -21.16 -6.47 -11.66
C ASN A 18 -19.79 -7.17 -11.56
N ARG A 19 -19.38 -7.59 -10.35
CA ARG A 19 -18.07 -8.23 -10.07
C ARG A 19 -17.74 -9.52 -10.83
N GLN A 20 -18.72 -10.11 -11.53
CA GLN A 20 -18.50 -11.27 -12.42
C GLN A 20 -18.25 -10.87 -13.88
N HIS A 21 -18.57 -9.63 -14.24
CA HIS A 21 -18.35 -9.08 -15.57
C HIS A 21 -17.18 -8.10 -15.60
N ILE A 22 -17.02 -7.29 -14.57
CA ILE A 22 -15.94 -6.30 -14.45
C ILE A 22 -14.71 -6.98 -13.84
N ASP A 23 -13.59 -6.94 -14.58
CA ASP A 23 -12.32 -7.48 -14.11
C ASP A 23 -11.56 -6.49 -13.21
N ILE A 24 -11.50 -5.23 -13.64
CA ILE A 24 -10.65 -4.19 -13.04
C ILE A 24 -11.49 -2.97 -12.70
N TYR A 25 -11.36 -2.50 -11.47
CA TYR A 25 -11.94 -1.26 -10.96
C TYR A 25 -10.80 -0.25 -10.79
N SER A 26 -10.92 0.92 -11.41
CA SER A 26 -9.95 2.01 -11.26
C SER A 26 -10.58 3.14 -10.46
N ALA A 27 -9.98 3.51 -9.33
CA ALA A 27 -10.49 4.54 -8.45
C ALA A 27 -9.38 5.47 -7.95
N SER A 28 -9.77 6.68 -7.57
CA SER A 28 -8.87 7.73 -7.10
C SER A 28 -9.55 8.65 -6.09
N TRP A 29 -10.52 8.10 -5.36
CA TRP A 29 -11.24 8.77 -4.28
C TRP A 29 -10.81 8.14 -2.95
N GLY A 30 -11.03 8.88 -1.87
CA GLY A 30 -10.59 8.54 -0.53
C GLY A 30 -10.91 9.70 0.41
N PRO A 31 -10.33 9.72 1.62
CA PRO A 31 -10.43 10.86 2.52
C PRO A 31 -9.80 12.12 1.94
N ASP A 32 -10.05 13.27 2.57
CA ASP A 32 -9.42 14.53 2.17
C ASP A 32 -7.88 14.47 2.30
N ASP A 33 -7.18 14.71 1.19
CA ASP A 33 -5.72 14.81 1.02
C ASP A 33 -5.12 16.08 1.65
N ASN A 34 -5.43 16.34 2.92
CA ASN A 34 -5.17 17.61 3.60
C ASN A 34 -4.06 17.55 4.67
N GLY A 35 -3.33 16.43 4.75
CA GLY A 35 -2.24 16.24 5.70
C GLY A 35 -2.70 16.10 7.16
N LYS A 36 -4.01 15.94 7.42
CA LYS A 36 -4.57 15.79 8.78
C LYS A 36 -5.57 14.65 8.92
N THR A 37 -6.29 14.28 7.86
CA THR A 37 -7.30 13.21 7.91
C THR A 37 -6.65 11.85 8.19
N LEU A 38 -7.33 10.98 8.92
CA LEU A 38 -6.98 9.57 9.06
C LEU A 38 -8.30 8.83 9.05
N ASP A 39 -8.61 8.23 7.90
CA ASP A 39 -9.92 7.65 7.63
C ASP A 39 -9.85 6.62 6.50
N GLY A 40 -10.87 5.80 6.34
CA GLY A 40 -10.87 4.71 5.36
C GLY A 40 -12.26 4.13 5.10
N PRO A 41 -12.34 2.99 4.41
CA PRO A 41 -13.62 2.36 4.12
C PRO A 41 -14.33 1.97 5.40
N ASP A 42 -15.59 2.40 5.50
CA ASP A 42 -16.51 1.93 6.52
C ASP A 42 -16.88 0.44 6.30
N ARG A 43 -17.81 -0.08 7.10
CA ARG A 43 -18.07 -1.52 7.17
C ARG A 43 -18.50 -2.10 5.82
N MET A 44 -19.40 -1.44 5.09
CA MET A 44 -19.94 -2.00 3.84
C MET A 44 -18.89 -1.95 2.73
N ALA A 45 -18.17 -0.84 2.56
CA ALA A 45 -17.09 -0.72 1.60
C ALA A 45 -15.96 -1.72 1.90
N SER A 46 -15.60 -1.90 3.17
CA SER A 46 -14.64 -2.91 3.62
C SER A 46 -15.07 -4.33 3.26
N LEU A 47 -16.36 -4.67 3.41
CA LEU A 47 -16.91 -5.95 3.00
C LEU A 47 -16.93 -6.10 1.48
N ALA A 48 -17.26 -5.04 0.74
CA ALA A 48 -17.27 -5.06 -0.72
C ALA A 48 -15.86 -5.36 -1.30
N PHE A 49 -14.80 -4.81 -0.71
CA PHE A 49 -13.43 -5.20 -1.08
C PHE A 49 -13.16 -6.68 -0.82
N GLN A 50 -13.49 -7.18 0.38
CA GLN A 50 -13.26 -8.56 0.78
C GLN A 50 -13.99 -9.55 -0.12
N GLU A 51 -15.26 -9.27 -0.41
CA GLU A 51 -16.05 -10.08 -1.34
C GLU A 51 -15.55 -9.96 -2.78
N GLY A 52 -15.17 -8.75 -3.21
CA GLY A 52 -14.61 -8.51 -4.54
C GLY A 52 -13.38 -9.37 -4.81
N VAL A 53 -12.40 -9.38 -3.91
CA VAL A 53 -11.19 -10.20 -4.07
C VAL A 53 -11.43 -11.70 -3.86
N ARG A 54 -12.52 -12.11 -3.20
CA ARG A 54 -12.86 -13.51 -2.94
C ARG A 54 -13.72 -14.13 -4.04
N GLU A 55 -14.67 -13.38 -4.56
CA GLU A 55 -15.76 -13.90 -5.40
C GLU A 55 -15.73 -13.32 -6.81
N GLY A 56 -15.17 -12.12 -6.99
CA GLY A 56 -15.09 -11.47 -8.30
C GLY A 56 -14.34 -12.31 -9.33
N ARG A 57 -14.63 -12.11 -10.61
CA ARG A 57 -13.99 -12.81 -11.73
C ARG A 57 -14.01 -14.34 -11.58
N GLY A 58 -15.15 -14.92 -11.21
CA GLY A 58 -15.29 -16.36 -10.98
C GLY A 58 -14.43 -16.90 -9.83
N GLY A 59 -14.18 -16.09 -8.80
CA GLY A 59 -13.35 -16.46 -7.66
C GLY A 59 -11.85 -16.18 -7.81
N LYS A 60 -11.42 -15.61 -8.95
CA LYS A 60 -10.03 -15.12 -9.14
C LYS A 60 -9.77 -13.82 -8.38
N GLY A 61 -10.83 -13.10 -8.05
CA GLY A 61 -10.82 -11.83 -7.33
C GLY A 61 -10.73 -10.63 -8.25
N SER A 62 -11.60 -9.65 -8.04
CA SER A 62 -11.57 -8.34 -8.68
C SER A 62 -10.22 -7.65 -8.43
N ILE A 63 -9.73 -6.91 -9.42
CA ILE A 63 -8.51 -6.10 -9.29
C ILE A 63 -8.93 -4.65 -9.04
N PHE A 64 -8.63 -4.13 -7.85
CA PHE A 64 -8.89 -2.74 -7.49
C PHE A 64 -7.62 -1.92 -7.63
N VAL A 65 -7.50 -1.08 -8.66
CA VAL A 65 -6.39 -0.15 -8.84
C VAL A 65 -6.74 1.19 -8.21
N TRP A 66 -5.84 1.72 -7.38
CA TRP A 66 -6.11 2.91 -6.58
C TRP A 66 -5.01 3.96 -6.74
N ALA A 67 -5.38 5.22 -6.89
CA ALA A 67 -4.43 6.33 -6.82
C ALA A 67 -3.97 6.54 -5.37
N SER A 68 -2.69 6.84 -5.18
CA SER A 68 -2.12 6.99 -3.83
C SER A 68 -2.40 8.34 -3.15
N GLY A 69 -3.18 9.25 -3.73
CA GLY A 69 -3.49 10.58 -3.14
C GLY A 69 -2.67 11.74 -3.72
N ASN A 70 -3.14 12.97 -3.48
CA ASN A 70 -2.60 14.23 -4.03
C ASN A 70 -2.16 15.24 -2.95
N GLY A 71 -2.04 14.82 -1.68
CA GLY A 71 -1.76 15.64 -0.51
C GLY A 71 -0.27 15.94 -0.25
N GLY A 72 0.60 15.73 -1.24
CA GLY A 72 2.05 15.92 -1.09
C GLY A 72 2.46 17.33 -0.62
N ARG A 73 1.75 18.38 -1.07
CA ARG A 73 1.99 19.77 -0.60
C ARG A 73 1.64 19.98 0.87
N ASP A 74 0.67 19.23 1.36
CA ASP A 74 0.19 19.28 2.74
C ASP A 74 0.95 18.30 3.65
N SER A 75 2.06 17.73 3.17
CA SER A 75 2.83 16.71 3.90
C SER A 75 1.95 15.53 4.33
N ASP A 76 1.00 15.13 3.48
CA ASP A 76 0.16 13.97 3.76
C ASP A 76 0.91 12.66 3.55
N SER A 77 0.31 11.58 4.03
CA SER A 77 0.84 10.23 3.96
C SER A 77 -0.28 9.26 3.66
N CYS A 78 -0.22 8.63 2.50
CA CYS A 78 -1.24 7.72 2.01
C CYS A 78 -1.50 6.51 2.91
N ASN A 79 -0.61 6.16 3.84
CA ASN A 79 -0.92 5.18 4.90
C ASN A 79 -2.03 5.64 5.89
N CYS A 80 -2.44 6.92 5.85
CA CYS A 80 -3.57 7.48 6.59
C CYS A 80 -4.89 7.42 5.80
N ASP A 81 -4.84 7.03 4.52
CA ASP A 81 -6.00 6.70 3.70
C ASP A 81 -6.20 5.18 3.69
N GLY A 82 -7.29 4.70 4.27
CA GLY A 82 -7.59 3.28 4.39
C GLY A 82 -7.92 2.57 3.08
N TYR A 83 -8.22 3.30 1.99
CA TYR A 83 -8.46 2.74 0.67
C TYR A 83 -7.14 2.36 0.00
N THR A 84 -6.19 3.30 -0.10
CA THR A 84 -4.86 3.04 -0.66
C THR A 84 -3.99 2.14 0.24
N ASN A 85 -4.18 2.21 1.57
CA ASN A 85 -3.48 1.36 2.55
C ASN A 85 -4.06 -0.06 2.67
N SER A 86 -5.16 -0.37 1.96
CA SER A 86 -5.77 -1.69 1.93
C SER A 86 -4.88 -2.71 1.23
N ILE A 87 -4.84 -3.96 1.71
CA ILE A 87 -4.14 -5.04 0.98
C ILE A 87 -4.86 -5.42 -0.32
N TYR A 88 -6.16 -5.10 -0.42
CA TYR A 88 -7.02 -5.47 -1.54
C TYR A 88 -6.90 -4.51 -2.72
N THR A 89 -6.27 -3.35 -2.52
CA THR A 89 -6.02 -2.37 -3.57
C THR A 89 -4.58 -2.47 -4.05
N LEU A 90 -4.41 -2.26 -5.35
CA LEU A 90 -3.13 -2.09 -6.01
C LEU A 90 -2.90 -0.57 -6.09
N SER A 91 -2.24 -0.04 -5.06
CA SER A 91 -1.97 1.39 -4.93
C SER A 91 -0.84 1.86 -5.84
N ILE A 92 -1.11 2.94 -6.58
CA ILE A 92 -0.26 3.50 -7.64
C ILE A 92 0.03 4.98 -7.37
N SER A 93 1.31 5.32 -7.33
CA SER A 93 1.81 6.69 -7.26
C SER A 93 2.18 7.23 -8.65
N SER A 94 2.70 8.46 -8.70
CA SER A 94 3.04 9.15 -9.94
C SER A 94 4.52 9.47 -10.05
N ALA A 95 5.04 9.42 -11.29
CA ALA A 95 6.30 10.03 -11.69
C ALA A 95 6.03 11.13 -12.73
N THR A 96 6.85 12.19 -12.71
CA THR A 96 6.84 13.19 -13.79
C THR A 96 7.46 12.62 -15.08
N GLU A 97 7.32 13.33 -16.20
CA GLU A 97 7.98 12.98 -17.48
C GLU A 97 9.50 12.72 -17.30
N ASN A 98 10.14 13.50 -16.42
CA ASN A 98 11.56 13.41 -16.12
C ASN A 98 11.90 12.45 -14.96
N GLY A 99 10.95 11.59 -14.57
CA GLY A 99 11.16 10.56 -13.55
C GLY A 99 11.33 11.09 -12.13
N ARG A 100 10.82 12.29 -11.82
CA ARG A 100 10.91 12.88 -10.47
C ARG A 100 9.62 12.63 -9.69
N VAL A 101 9.69 12.74 -8.38
CA VAL A 101 8.51 12.74 -7.49
C VAL A 101 7.71 14.04 -7.74
N PRO A 102 6.45 13.97 -8.21
CA PRO A 102 5.61 15.15 -8.41
C PRO A 102 5.25 15.82 -7.08
N TRP A 103 4.98 17.12 -7.10
CA TRP A 103 4.68 17.93 -5.90
C TRP A 103 3.43 17.50 -5.13
N TYR A 104 2.50 16.81 -5.79
CA TYR A 104 1.25 16.33 -5.20
C TYR A 104 1.38 14.89 -4.66
N SER A 105 2.39 14.12 -5.06
CA SER A 105 2.44 12.70 -4.74
C SER A 105 2.67 12.48 -3.24
N GLU A 106 1.88 11.60 -2.66
CA GLU A 106 2.06 11.15 -1.28
C GLU A 106 2.98 9.93 -1.21
N ALA A 107 3.87 9.92 -0.23
CA ALA A 107 4.78 8.80 0.00
C ALA A 107 4.28 7.94 1.17
N CYS A 108 4.18 6.63 0.97
CA CYS A 108 3.85 5.69 2.04
C CYS A 108 4.31 4.27 1.71
N SER A 109 4.37 3.42 2.72
CA SER A 109 4.85 2.06 2.56
C SER A 109 3.85 1.10 1.91
N SER A 110 2.60 1.51 1.68
CA SER A 110 1.55 0.72 1.04
C SER A 110 1.54 0.81 -0.48
N THR A 111 2.12 1.87 -1.07
CA THR A 111 2.28 2.01 -2.52
C THR A 111 3.03 0.81 -3.10
N LEU A 112 2.52 0.29 -4.21
CA LEU A 112 3.08 -0.92 -4.84
C LEU A 112 3.94 -0.57 -6.05
N ALA A 113 3.51 0.37 -6.89
CA ALA A 113 4.25 0.82 -8.05
C ALA A 113 3.86 2.23 -8.49
N THR A 114 4.40 2.65 -9.63
CA THR A 114 4.22 3.99 -10.19
C THR A 114 3.91 3.94 -11.68
N THR A 115 3.13 4.90 -12.16
CA THR A 115 3.04 5.24 -13.59
C THR A 115 3.33 6.72 -13.80
N TYR A 116 3.45 7.15 -15.06
CA TYR A 116 3.61 8.57 -15.36
C TYR A 116 2.32 9.37 -15.13
N SER A 117 2.49 10.63 -14.74
CA SER A 117 1.43 11.64 -14.72
C SER A 117 2.06 13.02 -14.98
N SER A 118 1.37 14.09 -14.60
CA SER A 118 1.85 15.46 -14.70
C SER A 118 2.99 15.77 -13.73
N GLY A 119 3.72 16.84 -14.02
CA GLY A 119 4.79 17.35 -13.16
C GLY A 119 4.78 18.86 -13.00
N SER A 120 5.96 19.46 -13.12
CA SER A 120 6.14 20.92 -13.07
C SER A 120 5.79 21.56 -14.42
N ASN A 121 5.78 22.90 -14.51
CA ASN A 121 5.26 23.66 -15.67
C ASN A 121 5.85 23.28 -17.04
N ASN A 122 7.03 22.64 -17.10
CA ASN A 122 7.66 22.21 -18.36
C ASN A 122 7.49 20.72 -18.66
N ASP A 123 7.00 19.92 -17.71
CA ASP A 123 6.74 18.50 -17.92
C ASP A 123 5.42 18.34 -18.69
N LYS A 124 5.37 17.40 -19.63
CA LYS A 124 4.10 17.01 -20.25
C LYS A 124 3.13 16.44 -19.22
N MET A 125 1.85 16.49 -19.57
CA MET A 125 0.74 15.97 -18.78
C MET A 125 0.03 14.85 -19.53
N ILE A 126 -1.03 14.29 -18.94
CA ILE A 126 -1.76 13.17 -19.54
C ILE A 126 -2.76 13.70 -20.59
N VAL A 127 -2.69 13.10 -21.78
CA VAL A 127 -3.60 13.37 -22.90
C VAL A 127 -4.68 12.30 -22.90
N THR A 128 -5.95 12.72 -22.86
CA THR A 128 -7.10 11.80 -22.83
C THR A 128 -8.38 12.48 -23.32
N THR A 129 -9.46 11.71 -23.45
CA THR A 129 -10.81 12.23 -23.74
C THR A 129 -11.34 13.08 -22.59
N ASP A 130 -12.18 14.06 -22.90
CA ASP A 130 -12.81 14.97 -21.93
C ASP A 130 -14.33 15.04 -22.14
N LEU A 131 -15.03 15.67 -21.20
CA LEU A 131 -16.47 15.92 -21.27
C LEU A 131 -16.86 16.65 -22.56
N HIS A 132 -18.13 16.52 -22.95
CA HIS A 132 -18.70 17.17 -24.14
C HIS A 132 -17.95 16.84 -25.45
N HIS A 133 -17.51 15.59 -25.60
CA HIS A 133 -16.73 15.10 -26.74
C HIS A 133 -15.39 15.83 -26.93
N GLY A 134 -14.81 16.32 -25.84
CA GLY A 134 -13.53 17.02 -25.83
C GLY A 134 -12.31 16.10 -25.80
N CYS A 135 -11.15 16.72 -25.89
CA CYS A 135 -9.86 16.12 -25.62
C CYS A 135 -9.08 17.08 -24.71
N THR A 136 -8.50 16.56 -23.64
CA THR A 136 -7.64 17.31 -22.74
C THR A 136 -6.20 16.84 -22.88
N SER A 137 -5.27 17.78 -22.82
CA SER A 137 -3.83 17.54 -22.67
C SER A 137 -3.33 17.99 -21.30
N PHE A 138 -4.24 18.18 -20.34
CA PHE A 138 -3.99 18.79 -19.04
C PHE A 138 -4.51 17.93 -17.88
N HIS A 139 -4.74 16.63 -18.09
CA HIS A 139 -5.12 15.74 -16.99
C HIS A 139 -3.91 15.49 -16.08
N THR A 140 -4.12 15.58 -14.76
CA THR A 140 -3.05 15.68 -13.75
C THR A 140 -3.34 14.84 -12.50
N GLY A 141 -2.34 14.71 -11.63
CA GLY A 141 -2.49 14.07 -10.31
C GLY A 141 -2.26 12.56 -10.33
N THR A 142 -2.24 11.93 -9.16
CA THR A 142 -2.20 10.46 -9.03
C THR A 142 -3.46 9.81 -9.62
N SER A 143 -4.56 10.55 -9.69
CA SER A 143 -5.80 10.15 -10.37
C SER A 143 -5.62 9.86 -11.86
N ALA A 144 -4.61 10.43 -12.51
CA ALA A 144 -4.28 10.12 -13.91
C ALA A 144 -3.34 8.90 -14.04
N SER A 145 -2.64 8.53 -12.96
CA SER A 145 -1.75 7.36 -12.92
C SER A 145 -2.53 6.05 -12.77
N ALA A 146 -3.49 5.99 -11.85
CA ALA A 146 -4.27 4.77 -11.61
C ALA A 146 -4.95 4.20 -12.87
N PRO A 147 -5.57 5.00 -13.78
CA PRO A 147 -6.12 4.50 -15.03
C PRO A 147 -5.08 3.92 -16.00
N LEU A 148 -3.86 4.47 -16.04
CA LEU A 148 -2.78 3.90 -16.85
C LEU A 148 -2.39 2.53 -16.31
N ALA A 149 -2.23 2.41 -14.99
CA ALA A 149 -1.95 1.13 -14.34
C ALA A 149 -3.08 0.11 -14.56
N ALA A 150 -4.34 0.53 -14.53
CA ALA A 150 -5.49 -0.31 -14.86
C ALA A 150 -5.44 -0.81 -16.31
N GLY A 151 -5.07 0.05 -17.27
CA GLY A 151 -4.84 -0.36 -18.66
C GLY A 151 -3.72 -1.39 -18.79
N ILE A 152 -2.61 -1.23 -18.06
CA ILE A 152 -1.52 -2.21 -18.04
C ILE A 152 -1.98 -3.55 -17.41
N CYS A 153 -2.79 -3.50 -16.34
CA CYS A 153 -3.38 -4.69 -15.74
C CYS A 153 -4.29 -5.42 -16.75
N ALA A 154 -5.07 -4.68 -17.56
CA ALA A 154 -5.94 -5.27 -18.58
C ALA A 154 -5.14 -6.02 -19.65
N LEU A 155 -4.05 -5.44 -20.17
CA LEU A 155 -3.13 -6.11 -21.11
C LEU A 155 -2.52 -7.39 -20.48
N THR A 156 -2.23 -7.33 -19.19
CA THR A 156 -1.64 -8.45 -18.45
C THR A 156 -2.67 -9.58 -18.26
N LEU A 157 -3.93 -9.26 -17.98
CA LEU A 157 -5.03 -10.22 -17.92
C LEU A 157 -5.38 -10.81 -19.29
N GLU A 158 -5.28 -10.04 -20.37
CA GLU A 158 -5.46 -10.58 -21.73
C GLU A 158 -4.41 -11.66 -22.02
N ALA A 159 -3.17 -11.44 -21.58
CA ALA A 159 -2.10 -12.41 -21.72
C ALA A 159 -2.27 -13.66 -20.85
N ASN A 160 -2.91 -13.53 -19.69
CA ASN A 160 -3.26 -14.64 -18.80
C ASN A 160 -4.53 -14.33 -18.00
N PRO A 161 -5.70 -14.81 -18.43
CA PRO A 161 -6.97 -14.52 -17.76
C PRO A 161 -7.13 -15.28 -16.42
N ASP A 162 -6.24 -16.24 -16.11
CA ASP A 162 -6.28 -17.05 -14.90
C ASP A 162 -5.58 -16.43 -13.70
N LEU A 163 -4.91 -15.28 -13.88
CA LEU A 163 -4.29 -14.55 -12.79
C LEU A 163 -5.33 -14.15 -11.73
N THR A 164 -5.00 -14.43 -10.47
CA THR A 164 -5.75 -13.92 -9.32
C THR A 164 -5.37 -12.46 -9.01
N TRP A 165 -6.15 -11.79 -8.17
CA TRP A 165 -5.83 -10.44 -7.70
C TRP A 165 -4.43 -10.34 -7.05
N ARG A 166 -3.99 -11.40 -6.35
CA ARG A 166 -2.64 -11.48 -5.76
C ARG A 166 -1.57 -11.73 -6.80
N ASP A 167 -1.84 -12.57 -7.80
CA ASP A 167 -0.90 -12.80 -8.90
C ASP A 167 -0.57 -11.50 -9.62
N MET A 168 -1.58 -10.65 -9.86
CA MET A 168 -1.37 -9.33 -10.45
C MET A 168 -0.39 -8.49 -9.62
N GLN A 169 -0.57 -8.42 -8.30
CA GLN A 169 0.35 -7.69 -7.41
C GLN A 169 1.76 -8.30 -7.42
N HIS A 170 1.90 -9.64 -7.40
CA HIS A 170 3.21 -10.31 -7.51
C HIS A 170 3.92 -9.99 -8.83
N ILE A 171 3.19 -9.95 -9.94
CA ILE A 171 3.74 -9.60 -11.25
C ILE A 171 4.26 -8.15 -11.20
N VAL A 172 3.46 -7.20 -10.70
CA VAL A 172 3.89 -5.79 -10.57
C VAL A 172 5.17 -5.67 -9.73
N VAL A 173 5.24 -6.29 -8.55
CA VAL A 173 6.44 -6.29 -7.68
C VAL A 173 7.69 -6.83 -8.41
N ARG A 174 7.51 -7.76 -9.36
CA ARG A 174 8.62 -8.43 -10.05
C ARG A 174 9.08 -7.72 -11.32
N THR A 175 8.22 -6.89 -11.91
CA THR A 175 8.48 -6.27 -13.21
C THR A 175 8.59 -4.75 -13.15
N ALA A 176 8.19 -4.13 -12.05
CA ALA A 176 8.37 -2.69 -11.85
C ALA A 176 9.87 -2.33 -11.87
N ARG A 177 10.16 -1.18 -12.46
CA ARG A 177 11.53 -0.74 -12.79
C ARG A 177 11.91 0.52 -12.00
N PRO A 178 12.92 0.49 -11.12
CA PRO A 178 13.42 1.68 -10.47
C PRO A 178 14.22 2.60 -11.42
N GLU A 179 14.70 2.08 -12.55
CA GLU A 179 15.54 2.83 -13.49
C GLU A 179 14.82 4.06 -14.06
N GLY A 180 15.54 5.19 -14.11
CA GLY A 180 15.01 6.46 -14.59
C GLY A 180 14.16 7.22 -13.57
N LEU A 181 13.91 6.66 -12.37
CA LEU A 181 13.19 7.32 -11.29
C LEU A 181 14.14 7.88 -10.22
N THR A 182 13.97 9.15 -9.86
CA THR A 182 14.80 9.86 -8.88
C THR A 182 14.02 10.12 -7.59
N ALA A 183 14.40 9.45 -6.52
CA ALA A 183 13.92 9.67 -5.16
C ALA A 183 15.08 9.53 -4.15
N ASN A 184 14.97 10.19 -3.00
CA ASN A 184 16.00 10.19 -1.96
C ASN A 184 15.91 9.01 -1.00
N ASP A 185 14.86 8.19 -1.11
CA ASP A 185 14.52 7.14 -0.14
C ASP A 185 14.56 5.73 -0.72
N TRP A 186 15.16 5.55 -1.90
CA TRP A 186 15.42 4.23 -2.46
C TRP A 186 16.23 3.39 -1.47
N SER A 187 15.75 2.18 -1.21
CA SER A 187 16.41 1.20 -0.35
C SER A 187 16.26 -0.20 -0.92
N VAL A 188 17.21 -1.09 -0.62
CA VAL A 188 17.16 -2.48 -1.05
C VAL A 188 16.60 -3.33 0.08
N ASN A 189 15.53 -4.08 -0.19
CA ASN A 189 14.90 -4.94 0.80
C ASN A 189 15.66 -6.27 1.00
N GLY A 190 15.18 -7.12 1.91
CA GLY A 190 15.84 -8.37 2.30
C GLY A 190 15.96 -9.44 1.22
N VAL A 191 15.31 -9.23 0.06
CA VAL A 191 15.40 -10.12 -1.12
C VAL A 191 16.02 -9.43 -2.34
N GLY A 192 16.68 -8.29 -2.13
CA GLY A 192 17.47 -7.63 -3.18
C GLY A 192 16.68 -6.73 -4.13
N ARG A 193 15.44 -6.34 -3.79
CA ARG A 193 14.65 -5.41 -4.61
C ARG A 193 14.76 -3.98 -4.11
N SER A 194 14.94 -3.04 -5.04
CA SER A 194 14.82 -1.61 -4.74
C SER A 194 13.38 -1.21 -4.49
N VAL A 195 13.14 -0.49 -3.40
CA VAL A 195 11.82 0.04 -2.99
C VAL A 195 11.95 1.49 -2.53
N SER A 196 10.95 2.30 -2.82
CA SER A 196 10.81 3.70 -2.38
C SER A 196 9.39 3.90 -1.88
N HIS A 197 9.19 4.70 -0.83
CA HIS A 197 7.85 5.08 -0.36
C HIS A 197 7.16 6.02 -1.36
N SER A 198 7.91 6.74 -2.19
CA SER A 198 7.37 7.59 -3.25
C SER A 198 6.99 6.80 -4.51
N PHE A 199 7.70 5.70 -4.80
CA PHE A 199 7.54 4.98 -6.08
C PHE A 199 7.14 3.50 -5.97
N GLY A 200 6.99 2.96 -4.76
CA GLY A 200 6.87 1.52 -4.53
C GLY A 200 8.07 0.77 -5.10
N TYR A 201 7.82 -0.28 -5.88
CA TYR A 201 8.86 -1.04 -6.59
C TYR A 201 9.34 -0.36 -7.90
N GLY A 202 8.76 0.80 -8.26
CA GLY A 202 9.16 1.58 -9.42
C GLY A 202 8.09 1.67 -10.51
N LEU A 203 8.51 2.04 -11.72
CA LEU A 203 7.64 2.29 -12.86
C LEU A 203 7.09 0.97 -13.42
N MET A 204 5.78 0.88 -13.64
CA MET A 204 5.16 -0.29 -14.26
C MET A 204 5.65 -0.47 -15.71
N ASP A 205 6.09 -1.68 -16.05
CA ASP A 205 6.52 -2.07 -17.41
C ASP A 205 5.50 -3.05 -18.01
N ALA A 206 4.63 -2.54 -18.88
CA ALA A 206 3.59 -3.34 -19.52
C ALA A 206 4.14 -4.54 -20.30
N GLY A 207 5.26 -4.37 -21.00
CA GLY A 207 5.88 -5.44 -21.78
C GLY A 207 6.43 -6.54 -20.87
N ALA A 208 7.09 -6.16 -19.77
CA ALA A 208 7.60 -7.12 -18.79
C ALA A 208 6.46 -7.85 -18.06
N MET A 209 5.39 -7.13 -17.68
CA MET A 209 4.21 -7.72 -17.05
C MET A 209 3.54 -8.76 -17.94
N VAL A 210 3.26 -8.42 -19.21
CA VAL A 210 2.67 -9.34 -20.19
C VAL A 210 3.56 -10.56 -20.44
N ARG A 211 4.88 -10.36 -20.58
CA ARG A 211 5.83 -11.48 -20.77
C ARG A 211 5.84 -12.43 -19.57
N LEU A 212 5.86 -11.89 -18.35
CA LEU A 212 5.87 -12.70 -17.14
C LEU A 212 4.53 -13.45 -16.96
N ALA A 213 3.40 -12.78 -17.25
CA ALA A 213 2.06 -13.35 -17.12
C ALA A 213 1.84 -14.61 -17.95
N ARG A 214 2.36 -14.67 -19.19
CA ARG A 214 2.20 -15.82 -20.10
C ARG A 214 2.72 -17.14 -19.54
N ASN A 215 3.75 -17.07 -18.71
CA ASN A 215 4.38 -18.24 -18.09
C ASN A 215 4.21 -18.23 -16.57
N TRP A 216 3.27 -17.44 -16.05
CA TRP A 216 3.04 -17.30 -14.62
C TRP A 216 2.35 -18.54 -14.06
N THR A 217 2.86 -19.01 -12.92
CA THR A 217 2.17 -20.02 -12.12
C THR A 217 1.52 -19.33 -10.94
N ASN A 218 0.20 -19.47 -10.82
CA ASN A 218 -0.57 -18.82 -9.77
C ASN A 218 -0.01 -19.12 -8.37
N VAL A 219 -0.03 -18.10 -7.52
CA VAL A 219 0.40 -18.22 -6.13
C VAL A 219 -0.57 -19.07 -5.32
N SER A 220 -0.11 -19.54 -4.16
CA SER A 220 -0.91 -20.45 -3.33
C SER A 220 -1.96 -19.64 -2.61
N GLU A 221 -2.93 -20.32 -1.99
CA GLU A 221 -3.86 -19.70 -1.06
C GLU A 221 -3.13 -18.76 -0.08
N GLN A 222 -3.73 -17.59 0.15
CA GLN A 222 -3.20 -16.60 1.08
C GLN A 222 -3.38 -17.12 2.50
N HIS A 223 -2.35 -17.00 3.34
CA HIS A 223 -2.50 -17.21 4.77
C HIS A 223 -2.24 -15.93 5.55
N GLN A 224 -2.79 -15.90 6.75
CA GLN A 224 -2.62 -14.80 7.69
C GLN A 224 -2.09 -15.32 9.03
N CYS A 225 -0.85 -14.96 9.34
CA CYS A 225 -0.29 -15.13 10.67
C CYS A 225 -0.54 -13.87 11.51
N ARG A 226 -1.06 -14.03 12.72
CA ARG A 226 -1.30 -12.91 13.64
C ARG A 226 -0.46 -13.11 14.88
N THR A 227 0.47 -12.21 15.13
CA THR A 227 1.28 -12.20 16.35
C THR A 227 0.83 -11.04 17.23
N LEU A 228 0.54 -11.34 18.50
CA LEU A 228 0.11 -10.35 19.47
C LEU A 228 1.28 -9.96 20.35
N TYR A 229 1.66 -8.69 20.30
CA TYR A 229 2.56 -8.11 21.27
C TYR A 229 1.76 -7.61 22.47
N ARG A 230 1.93 -8.32 23.59
CA ARG A 230 1.22 -8.03 24.85
C ARG A 230 2.00 -6.97 25.63
N LEU A 231 1.59 -5.70 25.50
CA LEU A 231 2.01 -4.66 26.42
C LEU A 231 1.41 -4.90 27.82
N SER A 232 2.12 -4.44 28.87
CA SER A 232 1.58 -4.41 30.22
C SER A 232 0.28 -3.60 30.27
N ARG A 233 -0.66 -3.95 31.15
CA ARG A 233 -1.95 -3.22 31.33
C ARG A 233 -1.77 -1.72 31.59
N LYS A 234 -0.60 -1.30 32.07
CA LYS A 234 -0.27 0.11 32.32
C LYS A 234 0.11 0.90 31.06
N GLY A 235 0.23 0.23 29.90
CA GLY A 235 0.74 0.84 28.69
C GLY A 235 2.24 1.16 28.78
N LYS A 236 2.75 1.87 27.77
CA LYS A 236 4.11 2.42 27.74
C LYS A 236 4.04 3.89 27.37
N THR A 237 4.58 4.76 28.20
CA THR A 237 4.66 6.19 27.86
C THR A 237 5.86 6.43 26.96
N ILE A 238 5.71 7.23 25.91
CA ILE A 238 6.82 7.78 25.12
C ILE A 238 7.04 9.21 25.59
N PRO A 239 8.13 9.50 26.31
CA PRO A 239 8.50 10.87 26.67
C PRO A 239 8.61 11.79 25.44
N LYS A 240 8.64 13.10 25.69
CA LYS A 240 8.99 14.08 24.65
C LYS A 240 10.38 13.79 24.06
N GLU A 241 10.55 14.08 22.78
CA GLU A 241 11.84 13.95 22.07
C GLU A 241 12.50 12.58 22.28
N SER A 242 11.71 11.52 22.31
CA SER A 242 12.20 10.18 22.61
C SER A 242 11.71 9.15 21.60
N ILE A 243 12.46 8.06 21.54
CA ILE A 243 12.19 6.94 20.65
C ILE A 243 11.94 5.71 21.51
N VAL A 244 10.82 5.05 21.26
CA VAL A 244 10.50 3.75 21.84
C VAL A 244 10.61 2.68 20.75
N LYS A 245 11.42 1.65 21.03
CA LYS A 245 11.51 0.45 20.21
C LYS A 245 10.81 -0.70 20.91
N MET A 246 9.98 -1.42 20.18
CA MET A 246 9.30 -2.64 20.60
C MET A 246 9.75 -3.77 19.67
N ARG A 247 10.10 -4.91 20.26
CA ARG A 247 10.65 -6.04 19.52
C ARG A 247 9.70 -7.20 19.67
N MET A 248 9.28 -7.77 18.56
CA MET A 248 8.40 -8.91 18.53
C MET A 248 9.04 -10.01 17.71
N VAL A 249 9.02 -11.23 18.24
CA VAL A 249 9.52 -12.42 17.55
C VAL A 249 8.33 -13.23 17.08
N THR A 250 8.36 -13.67 15.83
CA THR A 250 7.36 -14.56 15.24
C THR A 250 8.07 -15.68 14.49
N ASP A 251 7.50 -16.87 14.52
CA ASP A 251 7.90 -18.02 13.71
C ASP A 251 7.10 -18.11 12.40
N GLY A 252 6.33 -17.07 12.08
CA GLY A 252 5.41 -17.10 10.94
C GLY A 252 4.23 -18.06 11.14
N CYS A 253 3.83 -18.32 12.40
CA CYS A 253 2.79 -19.27 12.77
C CYS A 253 3.13 -20.69 12.31
N PHE A 254 4.39 -21.09 12.47
CA PHE A 254 4.93 -22.34 11.95
C PHE A 254 4.13 -23.58 12.41
N SER A 255 3.65 -23.56 13.66
CA SER A 255 2.92 -24.67 14.28
C SER A 255 1.50 -24.88 13.75
N ASP A 256 0.89 -23.87 13.12
CA ASP A 256 -0.47 -23.97 12.57
C ASP A 256 -0.38 -23.90 11.05
N PRO A 257 -0.50 -25.03 10.33
CA PRO A 257 -0.48 -25.04 8.88
C PRO A 257 -1.42 -23.97 8.32
N LYS A 258 -2.69 -23.91 8.74
CA LYS A 258 -3.70 -23.00 8.16
C LYS A 258 -3.33 -21.52 8.24
N ARG A 259 -2.39 -21.15 9.12
CA ARG A 259 -1.96 -19.77 9.36
C ARG A 259 -0.49 -19.53 9.03
N LYS A 260 0.24 -20.58 8.66
CA LYS A 260 1.67 -20.52 8.37
C LYS A 260 1.94 -19.60 7.19
N VAL A 261 2.76 -18.59 7.42
CA VAL A 261 3.33 -17.71 6.40
C VAL A 261 4.84 -17.89 6.43
N ALA A 262 5.42 -18.36 5.34
CA ALA A 262 6.88 -18.48 5.19
C ALA A 262 7.46 -17.25 4.51
N TYR A 263 6.79 -16.75 3.46
CA TYR A 263 7.22 -15.59 2.69
C TYR A 263 6.14 -14.52 2.65
N LEU A 264 6.56 -13.28 2.84
CA LEU A 264 5.69 -12.12 3.00
C LEU A 264 5.06 -11.67 1.68
N GLU A 265 3.83 -11.18 1.75
CA GLU A 265 3.19 -10.32 0.74
C GLU A 265 2.97 -8.94 1.37
N HIS A 266 1.89 -8.79 2.14
CA HIS A 266 1.57 -7.58 2.90
C HIS A 266 1.88 -7.77 4.38
N VAL A 267 2.29 -6.70 5.05
CA VAL A 267 2.44 -6.67 6.51
C VAL A 267 1.67 -5.49 7.07
N GLN A 268 0.80 -5.75 8.04
CA GLN A 268 0.01 -4.73 8.73
C GLN A 268 0.40 -4.66 10.21
N SER A 269 0.68 -3.45 10.69
CA SER A 269 0.84 -3.15 12.11
C SER A 269 -0.40 -2.42 12.62
N TYR A 270 -1.20 -3.10 13.44
CA TYR A 270 -2.35 -2.47 14.11
C TYR A 270 -1.87 -1.68 15.31
N ILE A 271 -2.06 -0.36 15.26
CA ILE A 271 -1.58 0.56 16.28
C ILE A 271 -2.76 1.30 16.91
N THR A 272 -2.74 1.35 18.24
CA THR A 272 -3.60 2.23 19.03
C THR A 272 -2.71 3.00 20.00
N LEU A 273 -2.78 4.32 19.96
CA LEU A 273 -2.05 5.23 20.85
C LEU A 273 -2.84 6.52 21.05
N THR A 274 -2.61 7.20 22.17
CA THR A 274 -3.15 8.54 22.41
C THR A 274 -2.04 9.56 22.24
N SER A 275 -2.32 10.66 21.54
CA SER A 275 -1.38 11.77 21.36
C SER A 275 -2.14 13.08 21.40
N ARG A 276 -1.56 14.12 22.01
CA ARG A 276 -2.12 15.48 21.97
C ARG A 276 -2.00 16.15 20.59
N LYS A 277 -1.09 15.65 19.76
CA LYS A 277 -0.85 16.13 18.39
C LYS A 277 -0.37 14.95 17.55
N ARG A 278 -1.26 14.36 16.77
CA ARG A 278 -0.99 13.14 15.99
C ARG A 278 0.12 13.33 14.94
N GLY A 279 0.22 14.50 14.32
CA GLY A 279 1.22 14.80 13.28
C GLY A 279 2.68 14.77 13.73
N ASN A 280 2.96 14.78 15.04
CA ASN A 280 4.31 14.69 15.59
C ASN A 280 4.79 13.25 15.80
N LEU A 281 3.97 12.26 15.44
CA LEU A 281 4.32 10.85 15.53
C LEU A 281 5.09 10.45 14.29
N LEU A 282 6.22 9.77 14.48
CA LEU A 282 6.86 9.01 13.40
C LEU A 282 6.86 7.53 13.79
N ILE A 283 6.42 6.69 12.85
CA ILE A 283 6.27 5.25 13.08
C ILE A 283 7.02 4.51 11.99
N PHE A 284 7.90 3.61 12.40
CA PHE A 284 8.67 2.75 11.50
C PHE A 284 8.54 1.28 11.90
N LEU A 285 8.52 0.39 10.91
CA LEU A 285 8.57 -1.04 11.12
C LEU A 285 9.81 -1.60 10.41
N THR A 286 10.61 -2.38 11.12
CA THR A 286 11.78 -3.07 10.54
C THR A 286 11.55 -4.57 10.52
N SER A 287 11.70 -5.18 9.33
CA SER A 287 11.60 -6.62 9.12
C SER A 287 12.78 -7.40 9.74
N PRO A 288 12.67 -8.73 9.89
CA PRO A 288 13.79 -9.57 10.33
C PRO A 288 15.03 -9.46 9.43
N SER A 289 14.84 -9.19 8.13
CA SER A 289 15.92 -9.02 7.16
C SER A 289 16.54 -7.61 7.18
N GLY A 290 16.00 -6.69 7.98
CA GLY A 290 16.52 -5.33 8.14
C GLY A 290 15.82 -4.25 7.28
N THR A 291 14.80 -4.60 6.50
CA THR A 291 14.06 -3.63 5.68
C THR A 291 13.24 -2.71 6.57
N LYS A 292 13.51 -1.41 6.52
CA LYS A 292 12.82 -0.38 7.32
C LYS A 292 11.73 0.30 6.49
N SER A 293 10.48 0.12 6.89
CA SER A 293 9.32 0.80 6.31
C SER A 293 8.90 1.97 7.19
N THR A 294 8.69 3.13 6.59
CA THR A 294 8.04 4.29 7.22
C THR A 294 6.53 4.08 7.15
N LEU A 295 5.94 3.75 8.30
CA LEU A 295 4.50 3.53 8.42
C LEU A 295 3.73 4.85 8.54
N LEU A 296 4.31 5.82 9.27
CA LEU A 296 3.75 7.17 9.40
C LEU A 296 4.92 8.16 9.48
N PRO A 297 5.10 9.05 8.48
CA PRO A 297 6.01 10.17 8.58
C PRO A 297 5.37 11.31 9.40
N ARG A 298 6.16 12.36 9.66
CA ARG A 298 5.66 13.60 10.27
C ARG A 298 4.63 14.24 9.34
N ARG A 299 3.47 14.64 9.87
CA ARG A 299 2.43 15.38 9.14
C ARG A 299 2.20 16.75 9.77
N ASN A 300 2.66 17.80 9.11
CA ASN A 300 2.77 19.13 9.71
C ASN A 300 1.41 19.77 10.06
N HIS A 301 0.36 19.45 9.29
CA HIS A 301 -0.98 19.99 9.48
C HIS A 301 -1.85 19.17 10.45
N ASP A 302 -1.43 17.97 10.84
CA ASP A 302 -2.20 17.12 11.74
C ASP A 302 -2.01 17.51 13.21
N THR A 303 -2.85 18.43 13.67
CA THR A 303 -2.93 18.88 15.08
C THR A 303 -3.94 18.09 15.92
N THR A 304 -4.53 17.02 15.36
CA THR A 304 -5.63 16.27 15.98
C THR A 304 -5.20 15.62 17.31
N PRO A 305 -5.96 15.78 18.41
CA PRO A 305 -5.63 15.22 19.73
C PRO A 305 -6.20 13.81 19.98
N ASP A 306 -6.76 13.15 18.96
CA ASP A 306 -7.45 11.85 19.10
C ASP A 306 -6.51 10.64 19.05
N GLY A 307 -5.24 10.86 18.69
CA GLY A 307 -4.27 9.80 18.46
C GLY A 307 -4.68 8.85 17.34
N ILE A 308 -4.32 7.58 17.47
CA ILE A 308 -4.57 6.53 16.48
C ILE A 308 -5.36 5.43 17.18
N ARG A 309 -6.43 4.94 16.56
CA ARG A 309 -7.30 3.90 17.14
C ARG A 309 -7.40 2.72 16.19
N ASN A 310 -6.76 1.62 16.57
CA ASN A 310 -6.78 0.34 15.87
C ASN A 310 -6.54 0.46 14.35
N TRP A 311 -5.60 1.32 13.97
CA TRP A 311 -5.30 1.60 12.57
C TRP A 311 -4.27 0.61 12.05
N ALA A 312 -4.52 0.04 10.88
CA ALA A 312 -3.71 -1.02 10.29
C ALA A 312 -2.70 -0.46 9.28
N PHE A 313 -1.62 0.16 9.74
CA PHE A 313 -0.56 0.64 8.85
C PHE A 313 0.04 -0.52 8.04
N MET A 314 0.05 -0.42 6.72
CA MET A 314 0.46 -1.49 5.81
C MET A 314 1.81 -1.20 5.15
N THR A 315 2.60 -2.24 4.93
CA THR A 315 3.79 -2.17 4.09
C THR A 315 3.88 -3.31 3.08
N THR A 316 4.27 -2.96 1.85
CA THR A 316 4.64 -3.87 0.76
C THR A 316 6.15 -4.04 0.62
N HIS A 317 6.97 -3.27 1.35
CA HIS A 317 8.42 -3.17 1.13
C HIS A 317 9.19 -4.45 1.46
N SER A 318 8.64 -5.30 2.32
CA SER A 318 9.22 -6.60 2.69
C SER A 318 8.68 -7.78 1.85
N TRP A 319 8.03 -7.51 0.71
CA TRP A 319 7.45 -8.56 -0.14
C TRP A 319 8.51 -9.59 -0.55
N GLY A 320 8.21 -10.86 -0.31
CA GLY A 320 9.07 -11.99 -0.60
C GLY A 320 10.11 -12.31 0.48
N GLU A 321 10.30 -11.48 1.51
CA GLU A 321 11.17 -11.82 2.63
C GLU A 321 10.59 -12.95 3.50
N LYS A 322 11.44 -13.55 4.34
CA LYS A 322 10.98 -14.55 5.32
C LYS A 322 10.18 -13.87 6.44
N ALA A 323 9.05 -14.47 6.81
CA ALA A 323 8.23 -13.96 7.90
C ALA A 323 8.84 -14.16 9.29
N GLU A 324 9.58 -15.27 9.45
CA GLU A 324 10.21 -15.66 10.71
C GLU A 324 11.32 -14.69 11.13
N GLY A 325 11.33 -14.38 12.42
CA GLY A 325 12.40 -13.65 13.08
C GLY A 325 11.89 -12.46 13.87
N ARG A 326 12.79 -11.51 14.11
CA ARG A 326 12.56 -10.37 14.98
C ARG A 326 12.13 -9.14 14.19
N TRP A 327 10.88 -8.75 14.37
CA TRP A 327 10.33 -7.47 13.93
C TRP A 327 10.59 -6.38 14.97
N THR A 328 10.87 -5.16 14.51
CA THR A 328 11.06 -3.99 15.39
C THR A 328 10.12 -2.86 15.00
N LEU A 329 9.18 -2.50 15.88
CA LEU A 329 8.35 -1.31 15.75
C LEU A 329 9.03 -0.15 16.51
N GLU A 330 9.27 0.95 15.81
CA GLU A 330 9.89 2.16 16.33
C GLU A 330 8.86 3.30 16.28
N ILE A 331 8.59 3.91 17.43
CA ILE A 331 7.70 5.07 17.53
C ILE A 331 8.50 6.21 18.14
N GLN A 332 8.58 7.31 17.41
CA GLN A 332 9.24 8.54 17.82
C GLN A 332 8.21 9.62 18.14
N ASN A 333 8.43 10.32 19.24
CA ASN A 333 7.69 11.51 19.63
C ASN A 333 8.51 12.76 19.30
N ASP A 334 8.16 13.44 18.22
CA ASP A 334 8.80 14.70 17.82
C ASP A 334 8.09 15.93 18.41
N ASN A 335 7.25 15.72 19.44
CA ASN A 335 6.55 16.77 20.14
C ASN A 335 7.42 17.36 21.27
N LEU A 336 7.49 18.69 21.33
CA LEU A 336 8.14 19.45 22.40
C LEU A 336 7.25 19.59 23.65
N ASP A 337 5.92 19.49 23.50
CA ASP A 337 4.94 19.93 24.51
C ASP A 337 4.10 18.80 25.16
N GLY A 338 4.51 17.53 25.10
CA GLY A 338 3.72 16.50 25.77
C GLY A 338 4.29 15.07 25.81
N MET A 339 3.74 14.29 26.75
CA MET A 339 3.93 12.85 26.86
C MET A 339 2.86 12.11 26.05
N ILE A 340 3.25 11.04 25.36
CA ILE A 340 2.33 10.11 24.66
C ILE A 340 2.10 8.92 25.56
N CYS A 341 0.85 8.52 25.77
CA CYS A 341 0.55 7.24 26.40
C CYS A 341 0.27 6.21 25.30
N ILE A 342 1.17 5.25 25.09
CA ILE A 342 0.83 4.04 24.33
C ILE A 342 -0.01 3.19 25.26
N GLN A 343 -1.31 3.17 25.07
CA GLN A 343 -2.19 2.18 25.70
C GLN A 343 -2.80 1.30 24.63
N PHE A 344 -2.12 0.23 24.19
CA PHE A 344 -2.82 -0.92 23.61
C PHE A 344 -1.97 -2.15 23.27
N LEU A 345 -2.66 -3.25 22.93
CA LEU A 345 -2.15 -4.43 22.24
C LEU A 345 -1.65 -4.07 20.83
N GLU A 346 -0.36 -4.29 20.56
CA GLU A 346 0.14 -4.32 19.19
C GLU A 346 -0.23 -5.68 18.59
N LYS A 347 -0.88 -5.67 17.42
CA LYS A 347 -1.17 -6.87 16.64
C LYS A 347 -0.47 -6.70 15.30
N LEU A 348 0.61 -7.45 15.10
CA LEU A 348 1.19 -7.58 13.78
C LEU A 348 0.42 -8.67 13.03
N CYS A 349 -0.16 -8.27 11.90
CA CYS A 349 -0.80 -9.16 10.95
C CYS A 349 0.15 -9.32 9.76
N ILE A 350 0.69 -10.52 9.59
CA ILE A 350 1.54 -10.88 8.47
C ILE A 350 0.70 -11.68 7.47
N PHE A 351 0.68 -11.26 6.21
CA PHE A 351 0.02 -11.94 5.11
C PHE A 351 1.08 -12.51 4.16
N GLY A 352 0.81 -13.67 3.59
CA GLY A 352 1.68 -14.25 2.57
C GLY A 352 1.43 -15.73 2.32
N VAL A 353 2.46 -16.42 1.84
CA VAL A 353 2.39 -17.81 1.35
C VAL A 353 3.26 -18.76 2.17
N ARG A 354 2.91 -20.05 2.17
CA ARG A 354 3.73 -21.12 2.80
C ARG A 354 4.98 -21.51 2.01
N LEU A 355 4.95 -21.33 0.69
CA LEU A 355 6.00 -21.82 -0.21
C LEU A 355 6.65 -20.67 -0.96
N CYS A 356 7.96 -20.79 -1.16
CA CYS A 356 8.70 -19.87 -1.99
C CYS A 356 8.40 -20.18 -3.46
N TYR A 357 7.68 -19.30 -4.16
CA TYR A 357 7.57 -19.40 -5.62
C TYR A 357 8.93 -19.25 -6.32
N PHE A 358 9.93 -18.71 -5.63
CA PHE A 358 11.31 -18.58 -6.12
C PHE A 358 12.04 -19.92 -6.32
N LEU A 359 11.57 -21.02 -5.72
CA LEU A 359 12.25 -22.32 -5.83
C LEU A 359 11.70 -23.23 -6.94
N LYS A 360 10.60 -22.83 -7.62
CA LYS A 360 10.10 -23.58 -8.79
C LYS A 360 10.64 -23.07 -10.14
N PHE A 361 11.12 -21.84 -10.20
CA PHE A 361 11.78 -21.28 -11.38
C PHE A 361 13.15 -20.78 -10.95
N GLY A 362 14.16 -21.58 -11.25
CA GLY A 362 15.55 -21.30 -10.91
C GLY A 362 16.02 -19.97 -11.48
N PHE A 363 16.99 -19.38 -10.76
CA PHE A 363 17.94 -18.37 -11.21
C PHE A 363 18.08 -18.24 -12.73
N LEU A 364 17.31 -17.32 -13.33
CA LEU A 364 17.53 -16.65 -14.61
C LEU A 364 16.57 -15.45 -14.52
N PHE A 365 16.99 -14.22 -14.26
CA PHE A 365 18.03 -13.43 -14.90
C PHE A 365 18.68 -12.48 -13.87
N LEU A 366 20.01 -12.44 -13.90
CA LEU A 366 20.82 -11.29 -13.49
C LEU A 366 20.84 -10.28 -14.64
#